data_AF-A0A1W0W6A0-F1
#
_entry.id   AF-A0A1W0W6A0-F1
#
_cell.length_a   1.000
_cell.length_b   1.000
_cell.length_c   1.000
_cell.angle_alpha   90.00
_cell.angle_beta   90.00
_cell.angle_gamma   90.00
#
_symmetry.space_group_name_H-M   'P 1'
#
loop_
_entity.id
_entity.type
_entity.pdbx_description
1 polymer ?
#
loop_
_entity_poly.entity_id
_entity_poly.type
_entity_poly.pdbx_seq_one_letter_code
_entity_poly.pdbx_strand_id
1 'polypeptide(L)'
;MLLPLLRSHPLLLHRAARLSSPRTRLLLRRDALPLARSPPIRMAASSGSGASSPAPAPPAAVVHKSKIKFCPACGSPTKLAIPDGDEKMRAVCSSCGRVHYENPKMVVGCLVEHDNKVLLCRRKIEPAYGLWTLPAGYLEVGESAAEGASRETLEEACADVEIVSPFAQLDIPLIGQ
;
A
#
# COMPACT_ATOMS: atom_id res chain seq x y z
N MET A 1 25.76 -40.02 28.64
CA MET A 1 25.86 -38.69 28.01
C MET A 1 24.59 -38.48 27.19
N LEU A 2 23.99 -37.30 27.34
CA LEU A 2 22.61 -36.96 26.96
C LEU A 2 22.35 -36.89 25.44
N LEU A 3 21.18 -37.45 25.09
CA LEU A 3 20.07 -37.01 24.22
C LEU A 3 20.22 -36.12 22.95
N PRO A 4 19.24 -36.25 22.02
CA PRO A 4 19.26 -35.84 20.61
C PRO A 4 18.33 -34.64 20.30
N LEU A 5 18.09 -34.39 19.00
CA LEU A 5 17.04 -33.54 18.38
C LEU A 5 17.46 -32.13 17.94
N LEU A 6 17.96 -32.04 16.72
CA LEU A 6 17.87 -30.85 15.88
C LEU A 6 16.39 -30.61 15.54
N ARG A 7 15.75 -29.75 16.33
CA ARG A 7 14.41 -29.22 16.10
C ARG A 7 14.39 -28.35 14.84
N SER A 8 13.55 -28.76 13.89
CA SER A 8 12.63 -27.92 13.10
C SER A 8 13.09 -26.49 12.76
N HIS A 9 13.48 -26.29 11.49
CA HIS A 9 13.36 -25.01 10.79
C HIS A 9 11.88 -24.61 10.65
N PRO A 10 11.45 -23.46 11.21
CA PRO A 10 10.24 -22.81 10.76
C PRO A 10 10.56 -21.96 9.54
N LEU A 11 9.88 -22.26 8.45
CA LEU A 11 9.80 -21.42 7.26
C LEU A 11 9.39 -20.00 7.65
N LEU A 12 10.23 -19.04 7.26
CA LEU A 12 9.95 -17.64 6.90
C LEU A 12 8.55 -17.12 7.28
N LEU A 13 8.40 -16.67 8.53
CA LEU A 13 7.33 -15.76 8.89
C LEU A 13 7.75 -14.35 8.44
N HIS A 14 7.32 -13.93 7.26
CA HIS A 14 7.47 -12.56 6.78
C HIS A 14 6.65 -11.64 7.69
N ARG A 15 7.29 -11.03 8.70
CA ARG A 15 6.63 -10.18 9.71
C ARG A 15 6.78 -8.72 9.27
N ALA A 16 5.67 -8.01 9.16
CA ALA A 16 5.61 -6.67 8.56
C ALA A 16 5.96 -5.55 9.58
N ALA A 17 5.30 -5.52 10.73
CA ALA A 17 5.63 -4.63 11.87
C ALA A 17 5.14 -5.20 13.21
N ARG A 18 5.73 -4.76 14.33
CA ARG A 18 5.30 -5.09 15.72
C ARG A 18 5.08 -3.83 16.53
N LEU A 19 4.38 -3.92 17.66
CA LEU A 19 4.41 -2.86 18.67
C LEU A 19 5.81 -2.78 19.31
N SER A 20 6.32 -1.57 19.50
CA SER A 20 7.71 -1.31 19.94
C SER A 20 8.01 -1.62 21.42
N SER A 21 7.00 -1.88 22.28
CA SER A 21 7.21 -2.22 23.70
C SER A 21 6.00 -2.89 24.37
N PRO A 22 6.20 -3.78 25.37
CA PRO A 22 5.12 -4.29 26.23
C PRO A 22 4.44 -3.21 27.10
N ARG A 23 4.97 -1.98 27.13
CA ARG A 23 4.36 -0.82 27.81
C ARG A 23 3.60 0.12 26.88
N THR A 24 3.64 -0.11 25.56
CA THR A 24 2.87 0.69 24.60
C THR A 24 1.40 0.41 24.80
N ARG A 25 0.75 1.33 25.53
CA ARG A 25 -0.66 1.22 25.90
C ARG A 25 -1.47 1.44 24.63
N LEU A 26 -1.83 0.36 23.93
CA LEU A 26 -2.86 0.41 22.91
C LEU A 26 -4.12 0.93 23.62
N LEU A 27 -4.46 2.21 23.42
CA LEU A 27 -5.69 2.80 23.94
C LEU A 27 -6.85 2.28 23.09
N LEU A 28 -7.03 0.95 23.09
CA LEU A 28 -8.23 0.28 22.62
C LEU A 28 -9.39 0.84 23.43
N ARG A 29 -10.19 1.72 22.81
CA ARG A 29 -11.56 1.95 23.27
C ARG A 29 -12.27 0.59 23.21
N ARG A 30 -12.45 -0.01 24.39
CA ARG A 30 -13.15 -1.28 24.59
C ARG A 30 -14.63 -1.10 24.30
N ASP A 31 -15.02 -1.26 23.06
CA ASP A 31 -16.35 -1.76 22.74
C ASP A 31 -16.20 -3.22 22.32
N ALA A 32 -16.46 -4.11 23.27
CA ALA A 32 -16.41 -5.55 23.05
C ALA A 32 -17.62 -5.96 22.19
N LEU A 33 -17.36 -6.46 20.97
CA LEU A 33 -18.35 -7.23 20.20
C LEU A 33 -17.92 -8.70 20.10
N PRO A 34 -18.88 -9.64 19.99
CA PRO A 34 -18.61 -11.07 20.10
C PRO A 34 -17.86 -11.61 18.88
N LEU A 35 -16.92 -12.51 19.13
CA LEU A 35 -16.17 -13.28 18.13
C LEU A 35 -17.10 -14.17 17.30
N ALA A 36 -17.36 -13.79 16.05
CA ALA A 36 -17.97 -14.69 15.06
C ALA A 36 -16.90 -15.67 14.54
N ARG A 37 -17.18 -16.98 14.63
CA ARG A 37 -16.30 -18.05 14.12
C ARG A 37 -16.46 -18.19 12.61
N SER A 38 -15.36 -18.14 11.86
CA SER A 38 -15.32 -18.46 10.43
C SER A 38 -15.23 -19.98 10.18
N PRO A 39 -15.82 -20.52 9.10
CA PRO A 39 -15.71 -21.93 8.73
C PRO A 39 -14.33 -22.26 8.13
N PRO A 40 -13.91 -23.54 8.12
CA PRO A 40 -12.59 -23.94 7.64
C PRO A 40 -12.49 -23.91 6.11
N ILE A 41 -11.36 -23.42 5.60
CA ILE A 41 -11.00 -23.43 4.18
C ILE A 41 -10.51 -24.84 3.82
N ARG A 42 -11.18 -25.51 2.88
CA ARG A 42 -10.71 -26.78 2.29
C ARG A 42 -9.53 -26.51 1.35
N MET A 43 -8.37 -27.10 1.67
CA MET A 43 -7.23 -27.21 0.76
C MET A 43 -7.51 -28.33 -0.25
N ALA A 44 -7.59 -28.00 -1.53
CA ALA A 44 -7.57 -28.99 -2.61
C ALA A 44 -6.15 -29.03 -3.20
N ALA A 45 -5.52 -30.19 -3.17
CA ALA A 45 -4.29 -30.46 -3.91
C ALA A 45 -4.65 -30.84 -5.34
N SER A 46 -3.99 -30.23 -6.32
CA SER A 46 -3.97 -30.75 -7.69
C SER A 46 -2.52 -30.84 -8.19
N SER A 47 -2.20 -32.06 -8.62
CA SER A 47 -1.00 -32.48 -9.33
C SER A 47 -0.90 -31.80 -10.69
N GLY A 48 0.34 -31.48 -11.09
CA GLY A 48 0.65 -30.59 -12.20
C GLY A 48 0.56 -31.17 -13.61
N SER A 49 0.85 -30.31 -14.58
CA SER A 49 1.51 -30.61 -15.86
C SER A 49 1.89 -29.29 -16.54
N GLY A 50 3.14 -29.18 -16.98
CA GLY A 50 3.68 -27.98 -17.62
C GLY A 50 3.09 -27.74 -19.00
N ALA A 51 2.71 -26.49 -19.25
CA ALA A 51 2.60 -25.92 -20.58
C ALA A 51 3.08 -24.48 -20.49
N SER A 52 4.13 -24.15 -21.24
CA SER A 52 4.66 -22.80 -21.36
C SER A 52 3.62 -21.90 -22.05
N SER A 53 2.90 -21.12 -21.26
CA SER A 53 1.98 -20.10 -21.78
C SER A 53 2.78 -18.93 -22.38
N PRO A 54 2.38 -18.39 -23.55
CA PRO A 54 2.98 -17.18 -24.08
C PRO A 54 2.68 -16.02 -23.12
N ALA A 55 3.66 -15.10 -22.98
CA ALA A 55 3.51 -13.91 -22.17
C ALA A 55 2.26 -13.12 -22.62
N PRO A 56 1.42 -12.64 -21.68
CA PRO A 56 0.27 -11.83 -22.03
C PRO A 56 0.75 -10.55 -22.74
N ALA A 57 0.10 -10.22 -23.86
CA ALA A 57 0.32 -8.97 -24.57
C ALA A 57 0.13 -7.78 -23.59
N PRO A 58 0.90 -6.70 -23.73
CA PRO A 58 0.73 -5.52 -22.87
C PRO A 58 -0.71 -5.00 -23.01
N PRO A 59 -1.37 -4.63 -21.90
CA PRO A 59 -2.73 -4.10 -21.97
C PRO A 59 -2.75 -2.88 -22.88
N ALA A 60 -3.77 -2.81 -23.74
CA ALA A 60 -4.00 -1.69 -24.64
C ALA A 60 -3.85 -0.36 -23.90
N ALA A 61 -3.04 0.56 -24.45
CA ALA A 61 -2.67 1.82 -23.80
C ALA A 61 -3.92 2.59 -23.34
N VAL A 62 -4.16 2.60 -22.03
CA VAL A 62 -5.22 3.39 -21.43
C VAL A 62 -4.86 4.86 -21.64
N VAL A 63 -5.66 5.57 -22.42
CA VAL A 63 -5.44 7.00 -22.70
C VAL A 63 -5.73 7.78 -21.41
N HIS A 64 -4.67 8.09 -20.67
CA HIS A 64 -4.75 8.94 -19.47
C HIS A 64 -5.09 10.37 -19.89
N LYS A 65 -6.31 10.82 -19.60
CA LYS A 65 -6.72 12.21 -19.80
C LYS A 65 -6.10 13.07 -18.70
N SER A 66 -5.14 13.91 -19.06
CA SER A 66 -4.47 14.76 -18.07
C SER A 66 -5.45 15.69 -17.35
N LYS A 67 -5.35 15.76 -16.02
CA LYS A 67 -6.19 16.63 -15.18
C LYS A 67 -5.64 18.06 -15.07
N ILE A 68 -4.43 18.30 -15.56
CA ILE A 68 -3.75 19.61 -15.47
C ILE A 68 -4.32 20.53 -16.54
N LYS A 69 -5.02 21.59 -16.13
CA LYS A 69 -5.63 22.58 -17.04
C LYS A 69 -4.79 23.85 -17.21
N PHE A 70 -4.04 24.22 -16.17
CA PHE A 70 -3.25 25.45 -16.10
C PHE A 70 -1.84 25.14 -15.59
N CYS A 71 -0.86 25.91 -16.07
CA CYS A 71 0.54 25.79 -15.69
C CYS A 71 0.76 26.35 -14.28
N PRO A 72 1.21 25.55 -13.29
CA PRO A 72 1.54 26.06 -11.95
C PRO A 72 2.68 27.09 -11.94
N ALA A 73 3.53 27.14 -12.97
CA ALA A 73 4.66 28.08 -13.00
C ALA A 73 4.28 29.48 -13.50
N CYS A 74 3.27 29.62 -14.36
CA CYS A 74 2.93 30.91 -14.98
C CYS A 74 1.43 31.20 -15.12
N GLY A 75 0.54 30.29 -14.70
CA GLY A 75 -0.91 30.44 -14.74
C GLY A 75 -1.56 30.26 -16.12
N SER A 76 -0.79 30.15 -17.20
CA SER A 76 -1.34 29.99 -18.56
C SER A 76 -1.98 28.62 -18.79
N PRO A 77 -2.93 28.48 -19.74
CA PRO A 77 -3.53 27.19 -20.08
C PRO A 77 -2.49 26.16 -20.56
N THR A 78 -2.83 24.88 -20.40
CA THR A 78 -2.05 23.76 -20.95
C THR A 78 -2.81 23.07 -22.08
N LYS A 79 -2.06 22.48 -23.03
CA LYS A 79 -2.59 21.64 -24.11
C LYS A 79 -2.01 20.23 -24.00
N LEU A 80 -2.79 19.22 -24.37
CA LEU A 80 -2.26 17.87 -24.53
C LEU A 80 -1.47 17.80 -25.83
N ALA A 81 -0.20 17.45 -25.74
CA ALA A 81 0.70 17.24 -26.89
C ALA A 81 1.76 16.19 -26.52
N ILE A 82 2.41 15.60 -27.53
CA ILE A 82 3.63 14.79 -27.34
C ILE A 82 4.81 15.76 -27.42
N PRO A 83 5.56 16.01 -26.33
CA PRO A 83 6.78 16.81 -26.40
C PRO A 83 7.85 16.16 -27.28
N ASP A 84 8.78 16.96 -27.80
CA ASP A 84 9.91 16.44 -28.58
C ASP A 84 10.73 15.44 -27.76
N GLY A 85 10.94 14.23 -28.31
CA GLY A 85 11.66 13.15 -27.64
C GLY A 85 10.84 12.35 -26.60
N ASP A 86 9.54 12.61 -26.47
CA ASP A 86 8.62 11.80 -25.67
C ASP A 86 7.75 10.92 -26.59
N GLU A 87 7.16 9.87 -26.00
CA GLU A 87 6.22 8.98 -26.71
C GLU A 87 4.78 9.17 -26.22
N LYS A 88 4.61 9.85 -25.09
CA LYS A 88 3.32 9.97 -24.39
C LYS A 88 2.77 11.38 -24.48
N MET A 89 1.45 11.47 -24.60
CA MET A 89 0.73 12.74 -24.48
C MET A 89 0.89 13.31 -23.07
N ARG A 90 1.32 14.56 -22.96
CA ARG A 90 1.50 15.30 -21.70
C ARG A 90 0.76 16.64 -21.76
N ALA A 91 0.47 17.20 -20.58
CA ALA A 91 0.04 18.59 -20.49
C ALA A 91 1.25 19.52 -20.69
N VAL A 92 1.25 20.30 -21.76
CA VAL A 92 2.30 21.27 -22.10
C VAL A 92 1.73 22.67 -22.02
N CYS A 93 2.39 23.57 -21.27
CA CYS A 93 1.98 24.97 -21.17
C CYS A 93 2.05 25.66 -22.54
N SER A 94 0.97 26.36 -22.91
CA SER A 94 0.90 27.08 -24.18
C SER A 94 1.76 28.35 -24.24
N SER A 95 2.21 28.86 -23.09
CA SER A 95 2.98 30.10 -22.99
C SER A 95 4.48 29.85 -22.78
N CYS A 96 4.85 29.14 -21.70
CA CYS A 96 6.26 28.92 -21.36
C CYS A 96 6.84 27.59 -21.84
N GLY A 97 6.05 26.76 -22.55
CA GLY A 97 6.49 25.48 -23.11
C GLY A 97 6.78 24.38 -22.08
N ARG A 98 6.56 24.63 -20.78
CA ARG A 98 6.83 23.64 -19.73
C ARG A 98 5.96 22.40 -19.87
N VAL A 99 6.59 21.23 -19.80
CA VAL A 99 5.93 19.92 -19.77
C VAL A 99 5.57 19.58 -18.32
N HIS A 100 4.32 19.17 -18.08
CA HIS A 100 3.84 18.76 -16.78
C HIS A 100 3.65 17.25 -16.73
N TYR A 101 4.22 16.64 -15.69
CA TYR A 101 4.18 15.21 -15.42
C TYR A 101 3.12 14.93 -14.37
N GLU A 102 2.28 13.93 -14.61
CA GLU A 102 1.41 13.35 -13.59
C GLU A 102 2.10 12.12 -13.02
N ASN A 103 2.52 12.23 -11.76
CA ASN A 103 3.22 11.17 -11.07
C ASN A 103 2.24 10.38 -10.20
N PRO A 104 2.42 9.05 -10.06
CA PRO A 104 1.65 8.28 -9.10
C PRO A 104 1.94 8.79 -7.68
N LYS A 105 0.92 8.72 -6.83
CA LYS A 105 1.06 8.99 -5.39
C LYS A 105 1.37 7.69 -4.68
N MET A 106 2.38 7.71 -3.81
CA MET A 106 2.72 6.58 -2.97
C MET A 106 1.86 6.60 -1.71
N VAL A 107 1.26 5.46 -1.39
CA VAL A 107 0.55 5.21 -0.12
C VAL A 107 1.35 4.17 0.65
N VAL A 108 1.61 4.42 1.92
CA VAL A 108 2.36 3.56 2.83
C VAL A 108 1.53 3.25 4.07
N GLY A 109 1.76 2.09 4.68
CA GLY A 109 0.99 1.67 5.86
C GLY A 109 1.56 0.40 6.48
N CYS A 110 1.02 0.02 7.64
CA CYS A 110 1.53 -1.11 8.42
C CYS A 110 0.49 -2.24 8.56
N LEU A 111 0.94 -3.47 8.34
CA LEU A 111 0.30 -4.66 8.90
C LEU A 111 0.92 -4.95 10.27
N VAL A 112 0.27 -4.49 11.33
CA VAL A 112 0.80 -4.62 12.69
C VAL A 112 0.32 -5.91 13.34
N GLU A 113 1.25 -6.78 13.73
CA GLU A 113 0.99 -8.02 14.47
C GLU A 113 1.29 -7.83 15.97
N HIS A 114 0.35 -8.23 16.84
CA HIS A 114 0.56 -8.30 18.28
C HIS A 114 -0.27 -9.44 18.89
N ASP A 115 0.35 -10.34 19.66
CA ASP A 115 -0.30 -11.49 20.32
C ASP A 115 -1.21 -12.32 19.38
N ASN A 116 -0.71 -12.65 18.18
CA ASN A 116 -1.45 -13.35 17.13
C ASN A 116 -2.73 -12.62 16.66
N LYS A 117 -2.78 -11.29 16.83
CA LYS A 117 -3.85 -10.42 16.34
C LYS A 117 -3.27 -9.36 15.41
N VAL A 118 -4.14 -8.78 14.60
CA VAL A 118 -3.80 -7.66 13.71
C VAL A 118 -4.51 -6.39 14.15
N LEU A 119 -3.82 -5.26 14.04
CA LEU A 119 -4.39 -3.94 14.23
C LEU A 119 -5.17 -3.53 12.96
N LEU A 120 -6.40 -3.06 13.14
CA LEU A 120 -7.21 -2.47 12.08
C LEU A 120 -7.84 -1.16 12.57
N CYS A 121 -7.97 -0.20 11.65
CA CYS A 121 -8.67 1.05 11.85
C CYS A 121 -10.08 0.96 11.22
N ARG A 122 -11.10 1.48 11.89
CA ARG A 122 -12.44 1.61 11.32
C ARG A 122 -12.60 3.00 10.72
N ARG A 123 -12.87 3.08 9.41
CA ARG A 123 -12.94 4.34 8.67
C ARG A 123 -14.12 5.21 9.16
N LYS A 124 -13.86 6.52 9.32
CA LYS A 124 -14.86 7.52 9.74
C LYS A 124 -15.26 8.50 8.63
N ILE A 125 -14.76 8.30 7.42
CA ILE A 125 -15.05 9.14 6.25
C ILE A 125 -15.30 8.27 5.03
N GLU A 126 -16.12 8.77 4.11
CA GLU A 126 -16.27 8.16 2.79
C GLU A 126 -15.03 8.41 1.91
N PRO A 127 -14.74 7.54 0.92
CA PRO A 127 -15.43 6.29 0.63
C PRO A 127 -15.17 5.20 1.69
N ALA A 128 -16.05 4.20 1.76
CA ALA A 128 -15.97 3.03 2.63
C ALA A 128 -16.08 3.35 4.13
N TYR A 129 -16.99 4.28 4.48
CA TYR A 129 -17.29 4.56 5.89
C TYR A 129 -17.67 3.29 6.65
N GLY A 130 -17.15 3.14 7.86
CA GLY A 130 -17.47 2.03 8.75
C GLY A 130 -16.79 0.68 8.42
N LEU A 131 -16.11 0.57 7.28
CA LEU A 131 -15.28 -0.60 6.96
C LEU A 131 -13.93 -0.55 7.68
N TRP A 132 -13.32 -1.71 7.83
CA TRP A 132 -11.99 -1.87 8.44
C TRP A 132 -10.88 -1.72 7.39
N THR A 133 -9.78 -1.09 7.77
CA THR A 133 -8.58 -0.90 6.95
C THR A 133 -7.32 -1.06 7.81
N LEU A 134 -6.18 -1.30 7.16
CA LEU A 134 -4.88 -1.09 7.80
C LEU A 134 -4.63 0.41 7.98
N PRO A 135 -3.86 0.83 9.00
CA PRO A 135 -3.39 2.20 9.08
C PRO A 135 -2.49 2.51 7.87
N ALA A 136 -2.86 3.52 7.10
CA ALA A 136 -2.15 3.87 5.88
C ALA A 136 -2.50 5.28 5.39
N GLY A 137 -1.51 5.96 4.81
CA GLY A 137 -1.68 7.28 4.22
C GLY A 137 -0.60 7.60 3.19
N TYR A 138 -0.57 8.85 2.72
CA TYR A 138 0.36 9.26 1.68
C TYR A 138 1.78 9.36 2.24
N LEU A 139 2.76 8.93 1.43
CA LEU A 139 4.16 9.17 1.74
C LEU A 139 4.48 10.65 1.55
N GLU A 140 5.12 11.27 2.55
CA GLU A 140 5.56 12.66 2.45
C GLU A 140 6.98 12.79 1.90
N VAL A 141 7.28 13.97 1.36
CA VAL A 141 8.61 14.28 0.83
C VAL A 141 9.62 14.34 1.98
N GLY A 142 10.71 13.59 1.85
CA GLY A 142 11.76 13.52 2.86
C GLY A 142 11.65 12.32 3.79
N GLU A 143 10.60 11.50 3.67
CA GLU A 143 10.44 10.26 4.42
C GLU A 143 10.82 9.04 3.58
N SER A 144 11.38 8.03 4.24
CA SER A 144 11.37 6.65 3.74
C SER A 144 9.99 6.03 3.90
N ALA A 145 9.71 4.96 3.12
CA ALA A 145 8.43 4.25 3.24
C ALA A 145 8.17 3.69 4.65
N ALA A 146 9.23 3.32 5.38
CA ALA A 146 9.15 2.83 6.75
C ALA A 146 8.78 3.96 7.74
N GLU A 147 9.39 5.14 7.59
CA GLU A 147 9.09 6.31 8.42
C GLU A 147 7.64 6.77 8.21
N GLY A 148 7.21 6.92 6.95
CA GLY A 148 5.83 7.29 6.65
C GLY A 148 4.82 6.26 7.17
N ALA A 149 5.09 4.96 7.00
CA ALA A 149 4.21 3.91 7.51
C ALA A 149 4.11 3.92 9.05
N SER A 150 5.20 4.21 9.74
CA SER A 150 5.22 4.37 11.20
C SER A 150 4.45 5.63 11.64
N ARG A 151 4.65 6.76 10.96
CA ARG A 151 3.93 8.02 11.22
C ARG A 151 2.42 7.84 11.08
N GLU A 152 1.97 7.31 9.95
CA GLU A 152 0.54 7.05 9.69
C GLU A 152 -0.08 6.12 10.74
N THR A 153 0.65 5.09 11.17
CA THR A 153 0.20 4.18 12.22
C THR A 153 0.04 4.88 13.57
N LEU A 154 0.96 5.80 13.89
CA LEU A 154 0.85 6.62 15.09
C LEU A 154 -0.34 7.58 15.00
N GLU A 155 -0.55 8.24 13.87
CA GLU A 155 -1.63 9.23 13.68
C GLU A 155 -3.03 8.59 13.72
N GLU A 156 -3.23 7.49 13.00
CA GLU A 156 -4.56 6.89 12.86
C GLU A 156 -4.96 5.99 14.04
N ALA A 157 -3.98 5.31 14.64
CA ALA A 157 -4.23 4.28 15.65
C ALA A 157 -3.60 4.56 17.02
N CYS A 158 -2.85 5.66 17.16
CA CYS A 158 -2.08 5.96 18.37
C CYS A 158 -1.15 4.81 18.78
N ALA A 159 -0.57 4.11 17.80
CA ALA A 159 0.26 2.93 18.01
C ALA A 159 1.70 3.19 17.56
N ASP A 160 2.64 2.99 18.49
CA ASP A 160 4.07 3.03 18.21
C ASP A 160 4.54 1.63 17.75
N VAL A 161 5.23 1.59 16.61
CA VAL A 161 5.58 0.36 15.91
C VAL A 161 7.05 0.27 15.55
N GLU A 162 7.57 -0.95 15.62
CA GLU A 162 8.84 -1.35 15.04
C GLU A 162 8.58 -1.93 13.64
N ILE A 163 9.15 -1.30 12.61
CA ILE A 163 9.09 -1.79 11.23
C ILE A 163 10.07 -2.95 11.09
N VAL A 164 9.55 -4.12 10.70
CA VAL A 164 10.35 -5.35 10.62
C VAL A 164 10.80 -5.63 9.19
N SER A 165 9.87 -5.58 8.24
CA SER A 165 10.19 -5.80 6.82
C SER A 165 9.09 -5.30 5.90
N PRO A 166 9.40 -4.97 4.63
CA PRO A 166 8.40 -4.80 3.59
C PRO A 166 7.56 -6.09 3.44
N PHE A 167 6.24 -5.93 3.33
CA PHE A 167 5.32 -7.06 3.22
C PHE A 167 4.75 -7.24 1.82
N ALA A 168 4.22 -6.17 1.23
CA ALA A 168 3.63 -6.17 -0.10
C ALA A 168 3.82 -4.82 -0.78
N GLN A 169 4.00 -4.85 -2.10
CA GLN A 169 3.89 -3.69 -2.99
C GLN A 169 2.75 -3.97 -3.96
N LEU A 170 1.84 -3.02 -4.10
CA LEU A 170 0.65 -3.15 -4.94
C LEU A 170 0.58 -1.96 -5.89
N ASP A 171 0.53 -2.25 -7.19
CA ASP A 171 0.35 -1.24 -8.22
C ASP A 171 -1.14 -1.10 -8.54
N ILE A 172 -1.69 0.11 -8.35
CA ILE A 172 -3.10 0.42 -8.61
C ILE A 172 -3.20 1.44 -9.76
N PRO A 173 -2.94 1.03 -11.02
CA PRO A 173 -2.75 1.96 -12.13
C PRO A 173 -4.02 2.70 -12.59
N LEU A 174 -5.21 2.18 -12.27
CA LEU A 174 -6.49 2.68 -12.80
C LEU A 174 -7.28 3.52 -11.81
N ILE A 175 -6.84 3.61 -10.55
CA ILE A 175 -7.48 4.43 -9.52
C ILE A 175 -6.58 5.65 -9.32
N GLY A 176 -6.77 6.66 -10.17
CA GLY A 176 -5.98 7.89 -10.11
C GLY A 176 -6.39 8.77 -8.93
N GLN A 177 -5.71 8.62 -7.80
CA GLN A 177 -5.78 9.52 -6.65
C GLN A 177 -5.06 10.86 -6.90
#